data_AF-A0A938FGL2-F1
#
_entry.id   AF-A0A938FGL2-F1
#
_cell.length_a   1.000
_cell.length_b   1.000
_cell.length_c   1.000
_cell.angle_alpha   90.00
_cell.angle_beta   90.00
_cell.angle_gamma   90.00
#
_symmetry.space_group_name_H-M   'P 1'
#
loop_
_entity.id
_entity.type
_entity.pdbx_description
1 polymer ?
#
loop_
_entity_poly.entity_id
_entity_poly.type
_entity_poly.pdbx_seq_one_letter_code
_entity_poly.pdbx_strand_id
1 'polypeptide(L)'
;MGLRRSEIDARLAELAAVDARLADRAKANAARYRAEHGISDEPYAFPTYRSAEEKKVWVHKWWVWPLRFFYRHLPIGIRSRIKRIAT
;
A
#
# COMPACT_ATOMS: atom_id res chain seq x y z
N MET A 1 47.70 11.56 11.31
CA MET A 1 48.23 10.29 10.76
C MET A 1 47.16 9.66 9.91
N GLY A 2 47.40 9.51 8.60
CA GLY A 2 46.50 8.77 7.72
C GLY A 2 46.63 7.26 7.97
N LEU A 3 45.53 6.52 7.84
CA LEU A 3 45.54 5.06 7.91
C LEU A 3 46.41 4.50 6.78
N ARG A 4 47.17 3.45 7.08
CA ARG A 4 47.96 2.74 6.06
C ARG A 4 47.02 1.99 5.13
N ARG A 5 47.42 1.81 3.87
CA ARG A 5 46.60 1.13 2.85
C ARG A 5 46.07 -0.22 3.32
N SER A 6 46.90 -1.01 4.00
CA SER A 6 46.53 -2.31 4.57
C SER A 6 45.45 -2.23 5.65
N GLU A 7 45.43 -1.16 6.45
CA GLU A 7 44.42 -0.92 7.48
C GLU A 7 43.08 -0.52 6.83
N ILE A 8 43.14 0.23 5.72
CA ILE A 8 41.96 0.57 4.92
C ILE A 8 41.35 -0.69 4.29
N ASP A 9 42.17 -1.52 3.66
CA ASP A 9 41.70 -2.74 3.00
C ASP A 9 41.09 -3.74 4.00
N ALA A 10 41.70 -3.88 5.19
CA ALA A 10 41.14 -4.70 6.26
C ALA A 10 39.77 -4.19 6.75
N ARG A 11 39.60 -2.87 6.88
CA ARG A 11 38.33 -2.25 7.26
C ARG A 11 37.26 -2.41 6.18
N LEU A 12 37.63 -2.31 4.90
CA LEU A 12 36.71 -2.55 3.80
C LEU A 12 36.22 -4.01 3.78
N ALA A 13 37.12 -4.97 4.03
CA ALA A 13 36.74 -6.38 4.12
C ALA A 13 35.78 -6.65 5.30
N GLU A 14 36.04 -6.02 6.46
CA GLU A 14 35.15 -6.11 7.63
C GLU A 14 33.76 -5.54 7.30
N LEU A 15 33.70 -4.36 6.69
CA LEU A 15 32.44 -3.72 6.29
C LEU A 15 31.66 -4.56 5.27
N ALA A 16 32.34 -5.13 4.27
CA ALA A 16 31.72 -6.02 3.30
C ALA A 16 31.11 -7.27 3.96
N ALA A 17 31.80 -7.84 4.96
CA ALA A 17 31.28 -8.99 5.70
C ALA A 17 30.06 -8.64 6.55
N VAL A 18 30.03 -7.44 7.15
CA VAL A 18 28.87 -6.93 7.89
C VAL A 18 27.70 -6.68 6.96
N ASP A 19 27.94 -6.06 5.82
CA ASP A 19 26.90 -5.75 4.83
C ASP A 19 26.23 -7.03 4.31
N ALA A 20 27.02 -8.06 3.99
CA ALA A 20 26.49 -9.37 3.60
C ALA A 20 25.57 -9.99 4.67
N ARG A 21 25.98 -9.93 5.95
CA ARG A 21 25.15 -10.42 7.06
C ARG A 21 23.86 -9.62 7.23
N LEU A 22 23.90 -8.31 7.00
CA LEU A 22 22.72 -7.45 7.05
C LEU A 22 21.77 -7.75 5.89
N ALA A 23 22.30 -7.96 4.69
CA ALA A 23 21.51 -8.33 3.51
C ALA A 23 20.75 -9.65 3.74
N ASP A 24 21.42 -10.67 4.29
CA ASP A 24 20.80 -11.96 4.61
C ASP A 24 19.65 -11.81 5.62
N ARG A 25 19.88 -11.03 6.69
CA ARG A 25 18.86 -10.74 7.70
C ARG A 25 17.68 -9.94 7.14
N ALA A 26 17.95 -8.95 6.30
CA ALA A 26 16.93 -8.14 5.67
C ALA A 26 16.04 -9.00 4.76
N LYS A 27 16.65 -9.91 3.98
CA LYS A 27 15.93 -10.86 3.13
C LYS A 27 15.04 -11.80 3.94
N ALA A 28 15.56 -12.37 5.03
CA ALA A 28 14.80 -13.23 5.92
C ALA A 28 13.62 -12.50 6.59
N ASN A 29 13.84 -11.28 7.08
CA ASN A 29 12.79 -10.47 7.70
C ASN A 29 11.70 -10.08 6.71
N ALA A 30 12.06 -9.69 5.49
CA ALA A 30 11.11 -9.35 4.44
C ALA A 30 10.25 -10.57 4.07
N ALA A 31 10.86 -11.75 3.91
CA ALA A 31 10.14 -12.99 3.63
C ALA A 31 9.16 -13.34 4.76
N ARG A 32 9.59 -13.23 6.01
CA ARG A 32 8.73 -13.48 7.19
C ARG A 32 7.55 -12.51 7.24
N TYR A 33 7.79 -11.22 7.10
CA TYR A 33 6.74 -10.20 7.11
C TYR A 33 5.72 -10.44 5.99
N ARG A 34 6.17 -10.78 4.77
CA ARG A 34 5.28 -11.11 3.66
C ARG A 34 4.40 -12.32 3.96
N ALA A 35 4.98 -13.38 4.52
CA ALA A 35 4.24 -14.58 4.90
C ALA A 35 3.18 -14.30 5.98
N GLU A 36 3.52 -13.50 7.00
CA GLU A 36 2.61 -13.12 8.08
C GLU A 36 1.44 -12.24 7.59
N HIS A 37 1.67 -11.39 6.59
CA HIS A 37 0.69 -10.43 6.08
C HIS A 37 0.03 -10.82 4.74
N GLY A 38 0.34 -12.01 4.21
CA GLY A 38 -0.20 -12.48 2.93
C GLY A 38 0.17 -11.61 1.72
N ILE A 39 1.32 -10.95 1.78
CA ILE A 39 1.80 -10.05 0.71
C ILE A 39 2.51 -10.89 -0.35
N SER A 40 2.08 -10.78 -1.61
CA SER A 40 2.70 -11.45 -2.74
C SER A 40 4.13 -10.97 -2.98
N ASP A 41 5.00 -11.87 -3.47
CA ASP A 41 6.37 -11.54 -3.89
C ASP A 41 6.43 -10.99 -5.33
N GLU A 42 5.30 -11.01 -6.04
CA GLU A 42 5.16 -10.39 -7.35
C GLU A 42 5.45 -8.88 -7.28
N PRO A 43 6.10 -8.29 -8.31
CA PRO A 43 6.23 -6.86 -8.44
C PRO A 43 4.86 -6.21 -8.26
N TYR A 44 4.79 -5.15 -7.45
CA TYR A 44 3.53 -4.44 -7.22
C TYR A 44 2.94 -3.98 -8.56
N ALA A 45 1.96 -4.75 -9.04
CA ALA A 45 1.16 -4.37 -10.18
C ALA A 45 0.12 -3.39 -9.67
N PHE A 46 0.21 -2.14 -10.11
CA PHE A 46 -0.84 -1.17 -9.85
C PHE A 46 -2.16 -1.79 -10.35
N PRO A 47 -3.18 -1.96 -9.49
CA PRO A 47 -4.42 -2.58 -9.91
C PRO A 47 -5.00 -1.77 -11.05
N THR A 48 -5.09 -2.38 -12.24
CA THR A 48 -5.44 -1.69 -13.48
C THR A 48 -6.82 -1.04 -13.42
N TYR A 49 -7.78 -1.64 -12.69
CA TYR A 49 -9.07 -1.04 -12.42
C TYR A 49 -9.65 -1.61 -11.13
N ARG A 50 -9.57 -0.88 -10.01
CA ARG A 50 -10.53 -1.06 -8.90
C ARG A 50 -10.70 0.14 -7.97
N SER A 51 -10.24 1.31 -8.38
CA SER A 51 -10.35 2.55 -7.63
C SER A 51 -11.62 3.31 -8.03
N ALA A 52 -12.74 2.96 -7.40
CA ALA A 52 -13.87 3.85 -7.07
C ALA A 52 -14.64 4.63 -8.17
N GLU A 53 -14.16 4.70 -9.42
CA GLU A 53 -14.80 5.46 -10.51
C GLU A 53 -16.01 4.72 -11.07
N GLU A 54 -15.89 3.43 -11.40
CA GLU A 54 -17.00 2.64 -11.96
C GLU A 54 -18.22 2.55 -11.02
N LYS A 55 -18.00 2.40 -9.71
CA LYS A 55 -19.10 2.31 -8.73
C LYS A 55 -19.91 3.61 -8.60
N LYS A 56 -19.39 4.76 -9.07
CA LYS A 56 -20.04 6.08 -8.95
C LYS A 56 -20.53 6.63 -10.30
N VAL A 57 -20.41 5.89 -11.40
CA VAL A 57 -20.92 6.36 -12.71
C VAL A 57 -22.44 6.49 -12.70
N TRP A 58 -23.17 5.64 -11.95
CA TRP A 58 -24.62 5.71 -11.91
C TRP A 58 -25.16 7.02 -11.34
N VAL A 59 -24.48 7.65 -10.36
CA VAL A 59 -24.92 8.95 -9.77
C VAL A 59 -24.75 10.15 -10.71
N HIS A 60 -24.09 9.96 -11.85
CA HIS A 60 -23.91 10.97 -12.90
C HIS A 60 -24.86 10.78 -14.09
N LYS A 61 -25.69 9.73 -14.08
CA LYS A 61 -26.72 9.56 -15.12
C LYS A 61 -27.82 10.61 -14.93
N TRP A 62 -28.20 11.28 -16.02
CA TRP A 62 -29.18 12.38 -16.00
C TRP A 62 -30.52 12.00 -15.36
N TRP A 63 -30.97 10.75 -15.51
CA TRP A 63 -32.21 10.25 -14.92
C TRP A 63 -32.13 9.98 -13.40
N VAL A 64 -30.93 9.98 -12.81
CA VAL A 64 -30.71 9.84 -11.35
C VAL A 64 -30.81 11.20 -10.63
N TRP A 65 -30.89 12.29 -11.39
CA TRP A 65 -31.00 13.64 -10.87
C TRP A 65 -32.14 13.84 -9.83
N PRO A 66 -33.36 13.30 -10.03
CA PRO A 66 -34.43 13.40 -9.04
C PRO A 66 -34.09 12.66 -7.75
N LEU A 67 -33.56 11.43 -7.85
CA LEU A 67 -33.15 10.62 -6.70
C LEU A 67 -32.04 11.31 -5.89
N ARG A 68 -31.10 11.97 -6.57
CA ARG A 68 -30.03 12.75 -5.93
C ARG A 68 -30.58 13.96 -5.17
N PHE A 69 -31.60 14.63 -5.71
CA PHE A 69 -32.28 15.74 -5.04
C PHE A 69 -32.91 15.27 -3.73
N PHE A 70 -33.72 14.20 -3.76
CA PHE A 70 -34.31 13.63 -2.55
C PHE A 70 -33.25 13.19 -1.53
N TYR A 71 -32.18 12.53 -1.98
CA TYR A 71 -31.09 12.08 -1.11
C TYR A 71 -30.31 13.23 -0.45
N ARG A 72 -30.24 14.40 -1.08
CA ARG A 72 -29.57 15.59 -0.54
C ARG A 72 -30.39 16.32 0.51
N HIS A 73 -31.72 16.25 0.42
CA HIS A 73 -32.63 16.87 1.40
C HIS A 73 -33.03 15.95 2.56
N LEU A 74 -32.60 14.67 2.52
CA LEU A 74 -32.79 13.74 3.62
C LEU A 74 -31.94 14.10 4.85
N PRO A 75 -32.49 14.01 6.07
CA PRO A 75 -31.72 14.16 7.31
C PRO A 75 -30.52 13.20 7.37
N ILE A 76 -29.41 13.68 7.95
CA ILE A 76 -28.13 12.96 8.04
C ILE A 76 -28.29 11.55 8.65
N GLY A 77 -29.21 11.38 9.61
CA GLY A 77 -29.49 10.09 10.24
C GLY A 77 -30.05 9.05 9.27
N ILE A 78 -30.97 9.45 8.38
CA ILE A 78 -31.57 8.55 7.39
C ILE A 78 -30.54 8.22 6.30
N ARG A 79 -29.78 9.23 5.86
CA ARG A 79 -28.69 9.06 4.89
C ARG A 79 -27.66 8.02 5.34
N SER A 80 -27.28 8.07 6.62
CA SER A 80 -26.32 7.15 7.23
C SER A 80 -26.85 5.73 7.35
N ARG A 81 -28.15 5.56 7.63
CA ARG A 81 -28.80 4.24 7.66
C ARG A 81 -28.88 3.59 6.28
N ILE A 82 -29.29 4.33 5.25
CA ILE A 82 -29.32 3.84 3.86
C ILE A 82 -27.92 3.40 3.42
N LYS A 83 -26.90 4.19 3.74
CA LYS A 83 -25.50 3.85 3.41
C LYS A 83 -25.01 2.57 4.11
N ARG A 84 -25.46 2.33 5.35
CA ARG A 84 -25.13 1.12 6.12
C ARG A 84 -25.78 -0.14 5.56
N ILE A 85 -26.97 -0.04 4.98
CA ILE A 85 -27.69 -1.17 4.37
C ILE A 85 -27.14 -1.51 2.98
N ALA A 86 -26.62 -0.51 2.26
CA ALA A 86 -26.06 -0.69 0.91
C ALA A 86 -24.58 -1.16 0.89
N THR A 87 -23.97 -1.38 2.06
CA THR A 87 -22.63 -1.96 2.22
C THR A 87 -22.77 -3.43 2.57
#